data_AF-X1T6Q2-F1
#
_entry.id   AF-X1T6Q2-F1
#
_cell.length_a   1.000
_cell.length_b   1.000
_cell.length_c   1.000
_cell.angle_alpha   90.00
_cell.angle_beta   90.00
_cell.angle_gamma   90.00
#
_symmetry.space_group_name_H-M   'P 1'
#
loop_
_entity.id
_entity.type
_entity.pdbx_description
1 polymer ?
#
loop_
_entity_poly.entity_id
_entity_poly.type
_entity_poly.pdbx_seq_one_letter_code
_entity_poly.pdbx_strand_id
1 'polypeptide(L)'
;RASPGTIYPLLNRLTTKGYINIEAIIRNNRHIKLYRITESGKEGLKEVLKNNLEPSINTLGEYIRTIVKTWIPNEERIHGMMSCFPYRCEPSSRKINEDDYSLVNIERVNKVIKELDFSKHRLSRRLKEIDKTISEYKVLLNDLKKKRAILSTIKSEN
;
A
#
# COMPACT_ATOMS: atom_id res chain seq x y z
N ARG A 1 1.72 -12.48 -19.76
CA ARG A 1 2.50 -11.21 -19.82
C ARG A 1 1.68 -10.21 -20.63
N ALA A 2 1.28 -9.06 -20.06
CA ALA A 2 0.73 -7.97 -20.87
C ALA A 2 1.89 -7.28 -21.60
N SER A 3 1.86 -7.25 -22.92
CA SER A 3 2.86 -6.56 -23.74
C SER A 3 2.53 -5.06 -23.84
N PRO A 4 3.47 -4.19 -24.20
CA PRO A 4 3.16 -2.79 -24.52
C PRO A 4 2.02 -2.66 -25.52
N GLY A 5 1.98 -3.56 -26.52
CA GLY A 5 0.91 -3.63 -27.52
C GLY A 5 -0.48 -4.00 -26.97
N THR A 6 -0.57 -4.54 -25.76
CA THR A 6 -1.86 -4.83 -25.08
C THR A 6 -2.19 -3.83 -23.98
N ILE A 7 -1.18 -3.21 -23.35
CA ILE A 7 -1.39 -2.26 -22.24
C ILE A 7 -1.96 -0.92 -22.75
N TYR A 8 -1.43 -0.35 -23.82
CA TYR A 8 -1.92 0.96 -24.30
C TYR A 8 -3.37 0.91 -24.82
N PRO A 9 -3.78 -0.10 -25.60
CA PRO A 9 -5.19 -0.24 -25.98
C PRO A 9 -6.10 -0.45 -24.77
N LEU A 10 -5.65 -1.19 -23.75
CA LEU A 10 -6.42 -1.40 -22.53
C LEU A 10 -6.60 -0.11 -21.74
N LEU A 11 -5.53 0.66 -21.56
CA LEU A 11 -5.59 1.97 -20.90
C LEU A 11 -6.54 2.91 -21.63
N ASN A 12 -6.48 2.94 -22.97
CA ASN A 12 -7.41 3.75 -23.76
C ASN A 12 -8.87 3.32 -23.52
N ARG A 13 -9.17 2.02 -23.54
CA ARG A 13 -10.51 1.49 -23.23
C ARG A 13 -10.98 1.86 -21.83
N LEU A 14 -10.10 1.79 -20.83
CA LEU A 14 -10.41 2.16 -19.45
C LEU A 14 -10.69 3.66 -19.32
N THR A 15 -9.98 4.50 -20.08
CA THR A 15 -10.25 5.94 -20.14
C THR A 15 -11.58 6.24 -20.81
N THR A 16 -11.88 5.61 -21.96
CA THR A 16 -13.16 5.80 -22.65
C THR A 16 -14.36 5.37 -21.78
N LYS A 17 -14.16 4.34 -20.94
CA LYS A 17 -15.17 3.88 -19.97
C LYS A 17 -15.25 4.73 -18.69
N GLY A 18 -14.42 5.75 -18.55
CA GLY A 18 -14.43 6.65 -17.38
C GLY A 18 -13.85 6.04 -16.10
N TYR A 19 -13.14 4.92 -16.18
CA TYR A 19 -12.53 4.27 -15.01
C TYR A 19 -11.16 4.87 -14.64
N ILE A 20 -10.50 5.53 -15.59
CA ILE A 20 -9.23 6.23 -15.35
C ILE A 20 -9.19 7.55 -16.12
N ASN A 21 -8.56 8.56 -15.54
CA ASN A 21 -8.26 9.85 -16.16
C ASN A 21 -6.81 9.90 -16.64
N ILE A 22 -6.55 10.69 -17.68
CA ILE A 22 -5.22 10.88 -18.24
C ILE A 22 -4.77 12.33 -18.00
N GLU A 23 -3.56 12.49 -17.50
CA GLU A 23 -2.90 13.78 -17.29
C GLU A 23 -1.56 13.77 -18.03
N ALA A 24 -1.23 14.83 -18.76
CA ALA A 24 0.07 14.97 -19.41
C ALA A 24 1.02 15.75 -18.49
N ILE A 25 2.15 15.14 -18.14
CA ILE A 25 3.18 15.75 -17.29
C ILE A 25 4.54 15.76 -18.00
N ILE A 26 5.38 16.74 -17.67
CA ILE A 26 6.78 16.78 -18.14
C ILE A 26 7.68 16.34 -16.99
N ARG A 27 8.51 15.33 -17.22
CA ARG A 27 9.50 14.84 -16.25
C ARG A 27 10.81 14.60 -16.97
N ASN A 28 11.90 15.20 -16.49
CA ASN A 28 13.24 15.09 -17.09
C ASN A 28 13.26 15.36 -18.60
N ASN A 29 12.67 16.47 -19.04
CA ASN A 29 12.51 16.85 -20.46
C ASN A 29 11.74 15.83 -21.34
N ARG A 30 10.99 14.90 -20.74
CA ARG A 30 10.14 13.95 -21.47
C ARG A 30 8.67 14.16 -21.14
N HIS A 31 7.82 14.13 -22.17
CA HIS A 31 6.37 14.10 -22.01
C HIS A 31 5.93 12.70 -21.58
N ILE A 32 5.17 12.63 -20.49
CA ILE A 32 4.66 11.39 -19.91
C ILE A 32 3.16 11.52 -19.72
N LYS A 33 2.42 10.46 -20.07
CA LYS A 33 0.99 10.34 -19.73
C LYS A 33 0.86 9.63 -18.39
N LEU A 34 0.30 10.32 -17.41
CA LEU A 34 -0.04 9.80 -16.09
C LEU A 34 -1.50 9.36 -16.09
N TYR A 35 -1.76 8.12 -15.68
CA TYR A 35 -3.12 7.56 -15.60
C TYR A 35 -3.52 7.47 -14.12
N ARG A 36 -4.67 8.06 -13.78
CA ARG A 36 -5.21 8.05 -12.40
C ARG A 36 -6.57 7.37 -12.38
N ILE A 37 -6.76 6.43 -11.46
CA ILE A 37 -8.06 5.78 -11.27
C ILE A 37 -9.11 6.77 -10.77
N THR A 38 -10.32 6.71 -11.32
CA THR A 38 -11.48 7.50 -10.89
C THR A 38 -12.23 6.78 -9.76
N GLU A 39 -13.20 7.43 -9.12
CA GLU A 39 -14.06 6.76 -8.14
C GLU A 39 -14.86 5.60 -8.76
N SER A 40 -15.43 5.80 -9.95
CA SER A 40 -16.09 4.71 -10.68
C SER A 40 -15.14 3.56 -11.04
N GLY A 41 -13.87 3.86 -11.32
CA GLY A 41 -12.83 2.85 -11.50
C GLY A 41 -12.55 2.03 -10.24
N LYS A 42 -12.54 2.68 -9.07
CA LYS A 42 -12.36 2.00 -7.78
C LYS A 42 -13.55 1.09 -7.46
N GLU A 43 -14.77 1.56 -7.70
CA GLU A 43 -16.00 0.78 -7.48
C GLU A 43 -16.06 -0.45 -8.39
N GLY A 44 -15.80 -0.27 -9.69
CA GLY A 44 -15.75 -1.39 -10.65
C GLY A 44 -14.65 -2.40 -10.30
N LEU A 45 -13.49 -1.93 -9.84
CA LEU A 45 -12.43 -2.83 -9.36
C LEU A 45 -12.88 -3.60 -8.10
N LYS A 46 -13.54 -2.94 -7.15
CA LYS A 46 -14.05 -3.58 -5.93
C LYS A 46 -15.07 -4.68 -6.24
N GLU A 47 -15.96 -4.44 -7.20
CA GLU A 47 -16.97 -5.41 -7.64
C GLU A 47 -16.35 -6.65 -8.30
N VAL A 48 -15.39 -6.44 -9.21
CA VAL A 48 -14.66 -7.54 -9.86
C VAL A 48 -13.90 -8.38 -8.83
N LEU A 49 -13.26 -7.74 -7.86
CA LEU A 49 -12.52 -8.44 -6.80
C LEU A 49 -13.46 -9.21 -5.87
N LYS A 50 -14.62 -8.65 -5.53
CA LYS A 50 -15.63 -9.30 -4.66
C LYS A 50 -16.09 -10.66 -5.22
N ASN A 51 -16.25 -10.76 -6.53
CA ASN A 51 -16.78 -11.96 -7.20
C ASN A 51 -15.70 -12.97 -7.60
N ASN A 52 -14.41 -12.65 -7.46
CA ASN A 52 -13.29 -13.48 -7.92
C ASN A 52 -12.26 -13.80 -6.82
N LEU A 53 -12.62 -13.65 -5.53
CA LEU A 53 -11.65 -13.65 -4.43
C LEU A 53 -10.91 -14.98 -4.24
N GLU A 54 -11.54 -16.13 -4.47
CA GLU A 54 -10.92 -17.46 -4.25
C GLU A 54 -9.76 -17.77 -5.21
N PRO A 55 -9.86 -17.52 -6.54
CA PRO A 55 -8.69 -17.55 -7.42
C PRO A 55 -7.74 -16.36 -7.22
N SER A 56 -8.25 -15.21 -6.73
CA SER A 56 -7.55 -13.94 -6.81
C SER A 56 -6.33 -13.82 -5.93
N ILE A 57 -6.18 -14.52 -4.80
CA ILE A 57 -5.04 -14.24 -3.90
C ILE A 57 -3.70 -14.57 -4.60
N ASN A 58 -3.69 -15.65 -5.38
CA ASN A 58 -2.52 -16.03 -6.18
C ASN A 58 -2.31 -15.06 -7.35
N THR A 59 -3.36 -14.71 -8.09
CA THR A 59 -3.29 -13.77 -9.23
C THR A 59 -3.11 -12.29 -8.85
N LEU A 60 -3.66 -11.83 -7.73
CA LEU A 60 -3.48 -10.49 -7.15
C LEU A 60 -2.09 -10.39 -6.55
N GLY A 61 -1.61 -11.45 -5.90
CA GLY A 61 -0.22 -11.59 -5.51
C GLY A 61 0.72 -11.48 -6.72
N GLU A 62 0.41 -12.16 -7.82
CA GLU A 62 1.16 -12.04 -9.08
C GLU A 62 0.99 -10.67 -9.76
N TYR A 63 -0.18 -10.05 -9.68
CA TYR A 63 -0.47 -8.75 -10.28
C TYR A 63 0.22 -7.62 -9.52
N ILE A 64 0.18 -7.64 -8.18
CA ILE A 64 0.97 -6.78 -7.31
C ILE A 64 2.46 -7.03 -7.58
N ARG A 65 2.92 -8.28 -7.62
CA ARG A 65 4.32 -8.60 -8.00
C ARG A 65 4.66 -8.07 -9.40
N THR A 66 3.73 -8.04 -10.35
CA THR A 66 3.96 -7.59 -11.73
C THR A 66 3.96 -6.07 -11.86
N ILE A 67 3.09 -5.37 -11.14
CA ILE A 67 3.12 -3.89 -11.03
C ILE A 67 4.37 -3.45 -10.27
N VAL A 68 4.73 -4.17 -9.21
CA VAL A 68 5.90 -3.87 -8.40
C VAL A 68 7.20 -4.39 -9.03
N LYS A 69 7.18 -5.14 -10.14
CA LYS A 69 8.40 -5.56 -10.87
C LYS A 69 9.19 -4.39 -11.49
N THR A 70 8.67 -3.16 -11.50
CA THR A 70 9.46 -1.94 -11.74
C THR A 70 10.29 -1.49 -10.53
N TRP A 71 10.14 -2.15 -9.38
CA TRP A 71 10.87 -1.91 -8.14
C TRP A 71 10.99 -3.22 -7.35
N ILE A 72 12.03 -4.00 -7.62
CA ILE A 72 12.28 -5.32 -6.99
C ILE A 72 12.11 -5.24 -5.45
N PRO A 73 11.04 -5.81 -4.87
CA PRO A 73 10.92 -5.92 -3.43
C PRO A 73 11.44 -7.31 -3.01
N ASN A 74 12.40 -7.32 -2.09
CA ASN A 74 12.81 -8.51 -1.33
C ASN A 74 11.55 -9.24 -0.79
N GLU A 75 11.54 -10.56 -0.80
CA GLU A 75 10.45 -11.40 -0.28
C GLU A 75 10.08 -11.04 1.17
N GLU A 76 11.07 -10.66 1.97
CA GLU A 76 10.88 -10.13 3.33
C GLU A 76 10.14 -8.78 3.36
N ARG A 77 10.32 -7.94 2.33
CA ARG A 77 9.60 -6.67 2.20
C ARG A 77 8.15 -6.88 1.75
N ILE A 78 7.88 -7.88 0.92
CA ILE A 78 6.50 -8.28 0.58
C ILE A 78 5.82 -8.83 1.83
N HIS A 79 6.49 -9.71 2.58
CA HIS A 79 5.99 -10.21 3.86
C HIS A 79 5.80 -9.06 4.87
N GLY A 80 6.72 -8.10 4.89
CA GLY A 80 6.62 -6.85 5.65
C GLY A 80 5.42 -6.00 5.26
N MET A 81 5.12 -5.88 3.96
CA MET A 81 3.97 -5.15 3.42
C MET A 81 2.65 -5.85 3.74
N MET A 82 2.58 -7.17 3.55
CA MET A 82 1.38 -7.96 3.86
C MET A 82 1.13 -8.05 5.37
N SER A 83 2.18 -8.06 6.19
CA SER A 83 2.07 -8.08 7.65
C SER A 83 1.67 -6.74 8.28
N CYS A 84 1.67 -5.64 7.52
CA CYS A 84 1.03 -4.39 7.91
C CYS A 84 -0.09 -3.97 6.98
N PHE A 85 -0.57 -4.85 6.09
CA PHE A 85 -1.86 -4.65 5.48
C PHE A 85 -2.88 -4.82 6.61
N PRO A 86 -3.49 -3.72 7.10
CA PRO A 86 -4.66 -3.87 7.90
C PRO A 86 -5.69 -4.29 6.86
N TYR A 87 -5.92 -5.60 6.71
CA TYR A 87 -7.23 -6.01 6.24
C TYR A 87 -8.19 -5.43 7.30
N ARG A 88 -8.66 -4.21 7.07
CA ARG A 88 -10.05 -3.88 7.36
C ARG A 88 -10.83 -4.81 6.43
N CYS A 89 -10.90 -6.09 6.80
CA CYS A 89 -12.15 -6.79 6.64
C CYS A 89 -13.11 -5.91 7.43
N GLU A 90 -13.77 -4.95 6.76
CA GLU A 90 -14.99 -4.40 7.31
C GLU A 90 -15.77 -5.61 7.80
N PRO A 91 -16.06 -5.70 9.12
CA PRO A 91 -16.72 -6.87 9.66
C PRO A 91 -17.98 -7.05 8.82
N SER A 92 -18.01 -8.15 8.06
CA SER A 92 -18.95 -8.37 6.97
C SER A 92 -20.33 -7.78 7.25
N SER A 93 -20.56 -6.59 6.66
CA SER A 93 -21.85 -6.02 6.28
C SER A 93 -23.07 -6.22 7.19
N ARG A 94 -22.94 -6.21 8.52
CA ARG A 94 -24.08 -5.90 9.40
C ARG A 94 -23.63 -4.82 10.35
N LYS A 95 -24.15 -3.60 10.14
CA LYS A 95 -24.11 -2.54 11.15
C LYS A 95 -24.55 -3.17 12.48
N ILE A 96 -23.76 -2.99 13.53
CA ILE A 96 -24.15 -3.39 14.87
C ILE A 96 -25.46 -2.63 15.15
N ASN A 97 -26.52 -3.35 15.51
CA ASN A 97 -27.76 -2.71 15.87
C ASN A 97 -27.62 -2.21 17.31
N GLU A 98 -27.62 -0.89 17.50
CA GLU A 98 -27.44 -0.27 18.83
C GLU A 98 -28.66 -0.49 19.74
N ASP A 99 -29.82 -0.73 19.14
CA ASP A 99 -31.09 -0.96 19.85
C ASP A 99 -31.36 -2.45 20.15
N ASP A 100 -30.46 -3.36 19.74
CA ASP A 100 -30.56 -4.79 20.00
C ASP A 100 -29.77 -5.18 21.26
N TYR A 101 -30.48 -5.37 22.38
CA TYR A 101 -29.91 -5.77 23.66
C TYR A 101 -29.78 -7.30 23.83
N SER A 102 -29.91 -8.09 22.76
CA SER A 102 -29.74 -9.53 22.83
C SER A 102 -28.31 -9.93 23.22
N LEU A 103 -28.18 -11.04 23.93
CA LEU A 103 -26.87 -11.60 24.31
C LEU A 103 -25.97 -11.84 23.09
N VAL A 104 -26.56 -12.23 21.95
CA VAL A 104 -25.84 -12.46 20.69
C VAL A 104 -25.22 -11.16 20.15
N ASN A 105 -25.95 -10.04 20.20
CA ASN A 105 -25.42 -8.75 19.77
C ASN A 105 -24.30 -8.27 20.71
N ILE A 106 -24.46 -8.44 22.02
CA ILE A 106 -23.45 -8.11 23.03
C ILE A 106 -22.16 -8.94 22.81
N GLU A 107 -22.27 -10.25 22.61
CA GLU A 107 -21.11 -11.12 22.32
C GLU A 107 -20.42 -10.74 21.02
N ARG A 108 -21.20 -10.37 19.99
CA ARG A 108 -20.66 -9.89 18.71
C ARG A 108 -19.85 -8.61 18.88
N VAL A 109 -20.39 -7.62 19.61
CA VAL A 109 -19.69 -6.37 19.92
C VAL A 109 -18.39 -6.65 20.66
N ASN A 110 -18.44 -7.52 21.68
CA ASN A 110 -17.25 -7.93 22.45
C ASN A 110 -16.17 -8.57 21.57
N LYS A 111 -16.56 -9.41 20.60
CA LYS A 111 -15.61 -10.02 19.67
C LYS A 111 -14.94 -8.97 18.79
N VAL A 112 -15.72 -8.02 18.25
CA VAL A 112 -15.19 -6.91 17.44
C VAL A 112 -14.20 -6.07 18.25
N ILE A 113 -14.54 -5.74 19.50
CA ILE A 113 -13.63 -4.99 20.39
C ILE A 113 -12.31 -5.75 20.58
N LYS A 114 -12.36 -7.05 20.87
CA LYS A 114 -11.15 -7.87 21.04
C LYS A 114 -10.26 -7.89 19.79
N GLU A 115 -10.87 -8.03 18.61
CA GLU A 115 -10.14 -8.03 17.33
C GLU A 115 -9.49 -6.67 17.05
N LEU A 116 -10.19 -5.57 17.35
CA LEU A 116 -9.66 -4.20 17.22
C LEU A 116 -8.52 -3.95 18.20
N ASP A 117 -8.64 -4.39 19.46
CA ASP A 117 -7.59 -4.23 20.46
C ASP A 117 -6.33 -5.03 20.11
N PHE A 118 -6.49 -6.27 19.64
CA PHE A 118 -5.36 -7.06 19.15
C PHE A 118 -4.64 -6.36 17.99
N SER A 119 -5.42 -5.83 17.04
CA SER A 119 -4.89 -5.10 15.88
C SER A 119 -4.15 -3.83 16.32
N LYS A 120 -4.74 -3.06 17.24
CA LYS A 120 -4.13 -1.87 17.85
C LYS A 120 -2.80 -2.21 18.51
N HIS A 121 -2.77 -3.24 19.35
CA HIS A 121 -1.56 -3.65 20.07
C HIS A 121 -0.42 -4.02 19.10
N ARG A 122 -0.74 -4.80 18.06
CA ARG A 122 0.22 -5.19 17.02
C ARG A 122 0.78 -3.97 16.28
N LEU A 123 -0.07 -3.03 15.89
CA LEU A 123 0.36 -1.80 15.21
C LEU A 123 1.22 -0.91 16.12
N SER A 124 0.85 -0.77 17.40
CA SER A 124 1.63 0.00 18.37
C SER A 124 3.03 -0.57 18.58
N ARG A 125 3.17 -1.91 18.65
CA ARG A 125 4.49 -2.54 18.74
C ARG A 125 5.35 -2.20 17.52
N ARG A 126 4.77 -2.31 16.32
CA ARG A 126 5.47 -2.03 15.08
C ARG A 126 5.88 -0.56 14.95
N LEU A 127 5.03 0.37 15.40
CA LEU A 127 5.38 1.80 15.44
C LEU A 127 6.64 2.03 16.30
N LYS A 128 6.72 1.40 17.48
CA LYS A 128 7.91 1.50 18.34
C LYS A 128 9.18 0.97 17.65
N GLU A 129 9.08 -0.13 16.91
CA GLU A 129 10.21 -0.67 16.14
C GLU A 129 10.66 0.31 15.04
N ILE A 130 9.70 0.89 14.30
CA ILE A 130 9.99 1.92 13.28
C ILE A 130 10.65 3.15 13.90
N ASP A 131 10.14 3.65 15.03
CA ASP A 131 10.69 4.82 15.73
C ASP A 131 12.13 4.57 16.18
N LYS A 132 12.41 3.37 16.70
CA LYS A 132 13.76 2.95 17.06
C LYS A 132 14.69 2.98 15.85
N THR A 133 14.29 2.36 14.74
CA THR A 133 15.08 2.33 13.50
C THR A 133 15.31 3.74 12.94
N ILE A 134 14.31 4.62 12.97
CA ILE A 134 14.48 6.03 12.56
C ILE A 134 15.54 6.72 13.41
N SER A 135 15.53 6.50 14.74
CA SER A 135 16.53 7.07 15.65
C SER A 135 17.95 6.60 15.30
N GLU A 136 18.14 5.31 15.08
CA GLU A 136 19.43 4.71 14.69
C GLU A 136 19.97 5.32 13.39
N TYR A 137 19.13 5.43 12.36
CA TYR A 137 19.55 6.02 11.08
C TYR A 137 19.81 7.52 11.17
N LYS A 138 19.13 8.26 12.05
CA LYS A 138 19.43 9.69 12.29
C LYS A 138 20.83 9.88 12.86
N VAL A 139 21.24 9.02 13.81
CA VAL A 139 22.59 9.05 14.38
C VAL A 139 23.63 8.76 13.29
N LEU A 140 23.44 7.67 12.55
CA LEU A 140 24.32 7.30 11.44
C LEU A 140 24.44 8.39 10.38
N LEU A 141 23.34 9.04 10.01
CA LEU A 141 23.35 10.15 9.05
C LEU A 141 24.18 11.34 9.55
N ASN A 142 24.08 11.68 10.82
CA ASN A 142 24.87 12.76 11.41
C ASN A 142 26.37 12.43 11.40
N ASP A 143 26.74 11.20 11.73
CA ASP A 143 28.14 10.77 11.71
C ASP A 143 28.71 10.79 10.29
N LEU A 144 27.94 10.33 9.30
CA LEU A 144 28.35 10.40 7.89
C LEU A 144 28.52 11.85 7.41
N LYS A 145 27.63 12.76 7.81
CA LYS A 145 27.75 14.19 7.49
C LYS A 145 29.02 14.80 8.09
N LYS A 146 29.33 14.49 9.36
CA LYS A 146 30.56 14.94 10.03
C LYS A 146 31.81 14.44 9.31
N LYS A 147 31.87 13.13 9.02
CA LYS A 147 33.00 12.53 8.29
C LYS A 147 33.18 13.15 6.90
N ARG A 148 32.09 13.42 6.18
CA ARG A 148 32.13 14.09 4.88
C ARG A 148 32.67 15.52 4.97
N ALA A 149 32.24 16.29 5.97
CA ALA A 149 32.71 17.66 6.17
C ALA A 149 34.22 17.70 6.41
N ILE A 150 34.76 16.81 7.26
CA ILE A 150 36.20 16.71 7.53
C ILE A 150 36.97 16.38 6.24
N LEU A 151 36.49 15.43 5.44
CA LEU A 151 37.11 15.06 4.17
C LEU A 151 37.09 16.18 3.13
N SER A 152 36.08 17.07 3.14
CA SER A 152 36.05 18.23 2.26
C SER A 152 37.05 19.31 2.68
N THR A 153 37.30 19.51 3.97
CA THR A 153 38.28 20.50 4.45
C THR A 153 39.72 20.08 4.13
N ILE A 154 40.04 18.79 4.29
CA ILE A 154 41.37 18.23 3.97
C ILE A 154 41.67 18.34 2.45
N LYS A 155 40.64 18.27 1.60
CA LYS A 155 40.79 18.42 0.14
C LYS A 155 40.92 19.86 -0.34
N SER A 156 40.62 20.86 0.50
CA SER A 156 40.80 22.28 0.16
C SER A 156 42.14 22.87 0.61
N GLU A 157 42.90 22.11 1.43
CA GLU A 157 44.22 22.52 1.95
C GLU A 157 45.39 21.88 1.18
N ASN A 158 45.11 20.95 0.26
CA ASN A 158 46.06 20.39 -0.72
C ASN A 158 45.72 20.88 -2.13
#